data_AF-A0A961LXE0-F1
#
_entry.id   AF-A0A961LXE0-F1
#
_cell.length_a   1.000
_cell.length_b   1.000
_cell.length_c   1.000
_cell.angle_alpha   90.00
_cell.angle_beta   90.00
_cell.angle_gamma   90.00
#
_symmetry.space_group_name_H-M   'P 1'
#
loop_
_entity.id
_entity.type
_entity.pdbx_description
1 polymer ?
#
loop_
_entity_poly.entity_id
_entity_poly.type
_entity_poly.pdbx_seq_one_letter_code
_entity_poly.pdbx_strand_id
1 'polypeptide(L)'
;MAEDGRAHGRRLSEREKARLRRQHRDWLGFIALCAAGGIAAGLLAAWAVLRFDVNGLGSIVARSGEWRGYTGLLAASFASTGGMIAMGVGIMLRATWPGGTD
;
A
#
# COMPACT_ATOMS: atom_id res chain seq x y z
N MET A 1 5.65 -50.06 13.28
CA MET A 1 4.59 -49.11 12.89
C MET A 1 5.09 -47.69 13.14
N ALA A 2 5.91 -47.18 12.22
CA ALA A 2 6.35 -45.79 12.17
C ALA A 2 6.13 -45.30 10.74
N GLU A 3 4.88 -45.41 10.30
CA GLU A 3 4.40 -44.87 9.04
C GLU A 3 4.00 -43.39 9.22
N ASP A 4 4.09 -42.66 8.12
CA ASP A 4 3.33 -41.43 7.85
C ASP A 4 3.81 -40.05 8.33
N GLY A 5 5.02 -39.93 8.91
CA GLY A 5 5.56 -38.61 9.26
C GLY A 5 6.42 -37.92 8.19
N ARG A 6 6.94 -38.66 7.20
CA ARG A 6 8.08 -38.21 6.35
C ARG A 6 7.79 -38.06 4.86
N ALA A 7 6.53 -38.19 4.43
CA ALA A 7 6.11 -38.02 3.05
C ALA A 7 5.39 -36.67 2.77
N HIS A 8 5.38 -35.75 3.75
CA HIS A 8 4.79 -34.41 3.61
C HIS A 8 5.66 -33.45 2.76
N GLY A 9 6.82 -33.90 2.30
CA GLY A 9 7.66 -33.21 1.32
C GLY A 9 7.29 -33.55 -0.12
N ARG A 10 6.00 -33.53 -0.47
CA ARG A 10 5.58 -33.69 -1.87
C ARG A 10 6.11 -32.45 -2.60
N ARG A 11 7.08 -32.64 -3.49
CA ARG A 11 7.58 -31.58 -4.39
C ARG A 11 6.36 -30.91 -4.99
N LEU A 12 6.09 -29.65 -4.61
CA LEU A 12 5.03 -28.84 -5.19
C LEU A 12 5.09 -29.02 -6.70
N SER A 13 4.01 -29.53 -7.29
CA SER A 13 3.94 -29.76 -8.73
C SER A 13 4.29 -28.45 -9.44
N GLU A 14 5.05 -28.50 -10.53
CA GLU A 14 5.44 -27.27 -11.25
C GLU A 14 4.21 -26.42 -11.66
N ARG A 15 3.06 -27.07 -11.86
CA ARG A 15 1.76 -26.41 -12.08
C ARG A 15 1.28 -25.60 -10.86
N GLU A 16 1.48 -26.14 -9.66
CA GLU A 16 1.07 -25.54 -8.39
C GLU A 16 2.00 -24.38 -8.00
N LYS A 17 3.31 -24.53 -8.24
CA LYS A 17 4.27 -23.41 -8.14
C LYS A 17 3.91 -22.27 -9.10
N ALA A 18 3.52 -22.59 -10.34
CA ALA A 18 3.12 -21.59 -11.32
C ALA A 18 1.84 -20.86 -10.90
N ARG A 19 0.85 -21.56 -10.32
CA ARG A 19 -0.37 -20.95 -9.75
C ARG A 19 -0.04 -20.01 -8.59
N LEU A 20 0.75 -20.46 -7.62
CA LEU A 20 1.18 -19.65 -6.48
C LEU A 20 1.92 -18.38 -6.92
N ARG A 21 2.81 -18.48 -7.92
CA ARG A 21 3.52 -17.32 -8.47
C ARG A 21 2.59 -16.31 -9.16
N ARG A 22 1.54 -16.78 -9.83
CA ARG A 22 0.53 -15.91 -10.45
C ARG A 22 -0.29 -15.20 -9.37
N GLN A 23 -0.85 -15.97 -8.43
CA GLN A 23 -1.62 -15.43 -7.31
C GLN A 23 -0.80 -14.41 -6.50
N HIS A 24 0.49 -14.69 -6.25
CA HIS A 24 1.36 -13.76 -5.55
C HIS A 24 1.57 -12.45 -6.34
N ARG A 25 1.76 -12.54 -7.66
CA ARG A 25 1.88 -11.36 -8.52
C ARG A 25 0.59 -10.54 -8.56
N ASP A 26 -0.56 -11.20 -8.57
CA ASP A 26 -1.86 -10.54 -8.54
C ASP A 26 -2.10 -9.83 -7.20
N TRP A 27 -1.59 -10.42 -6.10
CA TRP A 27 -1.54 -9.77 -4.80
C TRP A 27 -0.64 -8.54 -4.79
N LEU A 28 0.58 -8.65 -5.31
CA LEU A 28 1.50 -7.52 -5.42
C LEU A 28 0.93 -6.39 -6.29
N GLY A 29 0.30 -6.74 -7.42
CA GLY A 29 -0.34 -5.76 -8.31
C GLY A 29 -1.50 -5.03 -7.63
N PHE A 30 -2.32 -5.75 -6.88
CA PHE A 30 -3.40 -5.15 -6.09
C PHE A 30 -2.87 -4.23 -4.99
N ILE A 31 -1.86 -4.67 -4.24
CA ILE A 31 -1.21 -3.86 -3.20
C ILE A 31 -0.62 -2.58 -3.80
N ALA A 32 0.07 -2.70 -4.93
CA ALA A 32 0.64 -1.56 -5.64
C ALA A 32 -0.44 -0.56 -6.10
N LEU A 33 -1.59 -1.06 -6.58
CA LEU A 33 -2.71 -0.21 -6.98
C LEU A 33 -3.32 0.53 -5.79
N CYS A 34 -3.56 -0.16 -4.67
CA CYS A 34 -4.05 0.47 -3.44
C CYS A 34 -3.07 1.52 -2.92
N ALA A 35 -1.78 1.18 -2.88
CA ALA A 35 -0.73 2.10 -2.47
C ALA A 35 -0.70 3.35 -3.34
N ALA A 36 -0.77 3.19 -4.67
CA ALA A 36 -0.78 4.31 -5.62
C ALA A 36 -1.99 5.24 -5.39
N GLY A 37 -3.18 4.67 -5.17
CA GLY A 37 -4.38 5.45 -4.85
C GLY A 37 -4.24 6.23 -3.54
N GLY A 38 -3.72 5.58 -2.49
CA GLY A 38 -3.45 6.21 -1.20
C GLY A 38 -2.39 7.31 -1.28
N ILE A 39 -1.32 7.09 -2.04
CA ILE A 39 -0.27 8.08 -2.29
C ILE A 39 -0.86 9.31 -3.00
N ALA A 40 -1.65 9.11 -4.05
CA ALA A 40 -2.29 10.21 -4.77
C ALA A 40 -3.22 11.03 -3.86
N ALA A 41 -4.05 10.35 -3.05
CA ALA A 41 -4.91 11.01 -2.07
C ALA A 41 -4.11 11.78 -1.01
N GLY A 42 -3.00 11.21 -0.53
CA GLY A 42 -2.09 11.87 0.39
C GLY A 42 -1.45 13.13 -0.20
N LEU A 43 -0.94 13.06 -1.43
CA LEU A 43 -0.38 14.23 -2.12
C LEU A 43 -1.42 15.34 -2.31
N LEU A 44 -2.66 14.99 -2.68
CA LEU A 44 -3.77 15.93 -2.78
C LEU A 44 -4.09 16.58 -1.42
N ALA A 45 -4.05 15.81 -0.34
CA ALA A 45 -4.26 16.32 1.01
C ALA A 45 -3.14 17.29 1.43
N ALA A 46 -1.87 16.95 1.20
CA ALA A 46 -0.74 17.84 1.48
C ALA A 46 -0.83 19.15 0.67
N TRP A 47 -1.20 19.04 -0.61
CA TRP A 47 -1.45 20.22 -1.45
C TRP A 47 -2.58 21.09 -0.88
N ALA A 48 -3.69 20.48 -0.48
CA ALA A 48 -4.81 21.21 0.13
C ALA A 48 -4.40 21.91 1.43
N VAL A 49 -3.64 21.23 2.31
CA VAL A 49 -3.12 21.80 3.56
C VAL A 49 -2.31 23.07 3.31
N LEU A 50 -1.41 23.05 2.33
CA LEU A 50 -0.59 24.21 1.99
C LEU A 50 -1.40 25.30 1.29
N ARG A 51 -2.30 24.93 0.36
CA ARG A 51 -3.06 25.88 -0.47
C ARG A 51 -4.12 26.64 0.31
N PHE A 52 -4.75 25.99 1.28
CA PHE A 52 -5.77 26.57 2.16
C PHE A 52 -5.20 27.07 3.48
N ASP A 53 -3.87 27.06 3.63
CA ASP A 53 -3.16 27.53 4.81
C ASP A 53 -3.71 26.96 6.12
N VAL A 54 -3.96 25.65 6.14
CA VAL A 54 -4.57 24.96 7.28
C VAL A 54 -3.67 25.13 8.50
N ASN A 55 -4.19 25.74 9.56
CA ASN A 55 -3.43 26.10 10.77
C ASN A 55 -2.19 26.98 10.51
N GLY A 56 -2.17 27.77 9.43
CA GLY A 56 -1.02 28.62 9.09
C GLY A 56 0.18 27.86 8.52
N LEU A 57 0.04 26.56 8.22
CA LEU A 57 1.14 25.72 7.72
C LEU A 57 1.66 26.19 6.37
N GLY A 58 0.78 26.65 5.46
CA GLY A 58 1.20 27.18 4.17
C GLY A 58 2.05 28.44 4.33
N SER A 59 1.64 29.34 5.21
CA SER A 59 2.36 30.56 5.56
C SER A 59 3.71 30.28 6.23
N ILE A 60 3.77 29.30 7.15
CA ILE A 60 5.01 28.88 7.81
C ILE A 60 5.99 28.32 6.79
N VAL A 61 5.53 27.42 5.91
CA VAL A 61 6.35 26.80 4.87
C VAL A 61 6.85 27.85 3.87
N ALA A 62 5.98 28.78 3.45
CA ALA A 62 6.34 29.84 2.50
C ALA A 62 7.39 30.83 3.04
N ARG A 63 7.41 31.08 4.36
CA ARG A 63 8.39 31.96 5.01
C ARG A 63 9.71 31.26 5.32
N SER A 64 9.77 29.94 5.22
CA SER A 64 11.00 29.20 5.44
C SER A 64 11.97 29.39 4.27
N GLY A 65 13.27 29.54 4.56
CA GLY A 65 14.32 29.58 3.53
C GLY A 65 14.43 28.30 2.70
N GLU A 66 13.84 27.20 3.20
CA GLU A 66 13.89 25.85 2.63
C GLU A 66 12.49 25.34 2.25
N TRP A 67 11.61 26.21 1.76
CA TRP A 67 10.21 25.88 1.47
C TRP A 67 10.01 24.60 0.65
N ARG A 68 10.92 24.31 -0.29
CA ARG A 68 10.91 23.09 -1.12
C ARG A 68 11.10 21.83 -0.27
N GLY A 69 12.01 21.88 0.71
CA GLY A 69 12.30 20.78 1.61
C GLY A 69 11.11 20.45 2.50
N TYR A 70 10.53 21.46 3.16
CA TYR A 70 9.35 21.26 4.01
C TYR A 70 8.12 20.82 3.24
N THR A 71 7.89 21.39 2.04
CA THR A 71 6.80 20.94 1.15
C THR A 71 6.98 19.48 0.76
N GLY A 72 8.21 19.10 0.37
CA GLY A 72 8.53 17.72 0.00
C GLY A 72 8.34 16.75 1.16
N LEU A 73 8.79 17.13 2.37
CA LEU A 73 8.62 16.32 3.58
C LEU A 73 7.13 16.13 3.91
N LEU A 74 6.34 17.21 3.90
CA LEU A 74 4.90 17.15 4.14
C LEU A 74 4.21 16.26 3.11
N ALA A 75 4.49 16.48 1.82
CA ALA A 75 3.92 15.68 0.74
C ALA A 75 4.28 14.19 0.88
N ALA A 76 5.55 13.87 1.20
CA ALA A 76 6.01 12.51 1.43
C ALA A 76 5.33 11.86 2.64
N SER A 77 5.17 12.59 3.74
CA SER A 77 4.47 12.09 4.93
C SER A 77 3.02 11.73 4.62
N PHE A 78 2.26 12.64 3.99
CA PHE A 78 0.88 12.36 3.62
C PHE A 78 0.76 11.24 2.60
N ALA A 79 1.63 11.21 1.59
CA ALA A 79 1.68 10.15 0.58
C ALA A 79 1.92 8.78 1.23
N SER A 80 2.89 8.69 2.14
CA SER A 80 3.23 7.47 2.88
C SER A 80 2.06 7.00 3.74
N THR A 81 1.49 7.91 4.55
CA THR A 81 0.34 7.60 5.40
C THR A 81 -0.88 7.17 4.58
N GLY A 82 -1.22 7.91 3.53
CA GLY A 82 -2.32 7.58 2.64
C GLY A 82 -2.11 6.22 1.95
N GLY A 83 -0.90 5.94 1.45
CA GLY A 83 -0.53 4.65 0.87
C GLY A 83 -0.72 3.49 1.84
N MET A 84 -0.22 3.62 3.07
CA MET A 84 -0.38 2.58 4.11
C MET A 84 -1.85 2.34 4.47
N ILE A 85 -2.64 3.41 4.64
CA ILE A 85 -4.07 3.30 4.95
C ILE A 85 -4.81 2.60 3.80
N ALA A 86 -4.58 3.03 2.56
CA ALA A 86 -5.23 2.46 1.38
C ALA A 86 -4.87 0.98 1.18
N MET A 87 -3.61 0.61 1.44
CA MET A 87 -3.20 -0.80 1.45
C MET A 87 -3.93 -1.61 2.54
N GLY A 88 -3.98 -1.11 3.78
CA GLY A 88 -4.66 -1.79 4.87
C GLY A 88 -6.15 -2.00 4.60
N VAL A 89 -6.83 -0.96 4.12
CA VAL A 89 -8.24 -1.03 3.71
C VAL A 89 -8.43 -1.98 2.54
N GLY A 90 -7.57 -1.91 1.52
CA GLY A 90 -7.64 -2.79 0.36
C GLY A 90 -7.50 -4.26 0.73
N ILE A 91 -6.55 -4.60 1.60
CA ILE A 91 -6.37 -5.97 2.12
C ILE A 91 -7.61 -6.42 2.89
N MET A 92 -8.15 -5.56 3.76
CA MET A 92 -9.34 -5.88 4.54
C MET A 92 -10.55 -6.16 3.64
N LEU A 93 -10.80 -5.29 2.66
CA LEU A 93 -11.90 -5.46 1.70
C LEU A 93 -11.74 -6.70 0.83
N ARG A 94 -10.52 -7.00 0.40
CA ARG A 94 -10.23 -8.21 -0.39
C ARG A 94 -10.38 -9.48 0.45
N ALA A 95 -10.04 -9.43 1.74
CA ALA A 95 -10.17 -10.55 2.66
C ALA A 95 -11.63 -10.82 3.08
N THR A 96 -12.48 -9.79 3.14
CA THR A 96 -13.90 -9.93 3.48
C THR A 96 -14.80 -10.23 2.28
N TRP A 97 -14.27 -10.24 1.06
CA TRP A 97 -15.06 -10.50 -0.15
C TRP A 97 -15.45 -11.99 -0.26
N PRO A 98 -16.77 -12.35 -0.27
CA PRO A 98 -17.22 -13.75 -0.24
C PRO A 98 -16.99 -14.54 -1.55
N GLY A 99 -16.56 -13.90 -2.63
CA GLY A 99 -16.52 -14.50 -3.99
C GLY A 99 -15.17 -15.06 -4.44
N GLY A 100 -14.29 -15.49 -3.52
CA GLY A 100 -12.93 -15.91 -3.83
C GLY A 100 -12.66 -17.41 -3.64
N THR A 101 -13.62 -18.28 -3.95
CA THR A 101 -13.35 -19.69 -4.21
C THR A 101 -13.41 -19.89 -5.71
N ASP A 102 -12.26 -20.16 -6.34
CA ASP A 102 -12.04 -21.01 -7.54
C ASP A 102 -10.55 -21.05 -7.92
#